data_AF-A0A834MIW6-F1
#
_entry.id   AF-A0A834MIW6-F1
#
_cell.length_a   1.000
_cell.length_b   1.000
_cell.length_c   1.000
_cell.angle_alpha   90.00
_cell.angle_beta   90.00
_cell.angle_gamma   90.00
#
_symmetry.space_group_name_H-M   'P 1'
#
loop_
_entity.id
_entity.type
_entity.pdbx_description
1 polymer ?
#
loop_
_entity_poly.entity_id
_entity_poly.type
_entity_poly.pdbx_seq_one_letter_code
_entity_poly.pdbx_strand_id
1 'polypeptide(L)'
;MSGYRPSYTISEDKRILRYILDGDYIPQVMGNSLWKQMENDNICPERTWQSLKNRFRRHIMPCVTRPEYQLELHEKELLKAILQPSVTHFCETCHKPLKNKPATSKTRDIDSSSTDEENCATKSHRKSNTVTEAKRKKTTEKSVDNFFTLDMTDSSDTS
;
A
#
# COMPACT_ATOMS: atom_id res chain seq x y z
N MET A 1 -24.29 -13.33 7.38
CA MET A 1 -24.15 -11.94 6.89
C MET A 1 -23.34 -11.99 5.61
N SER A 2 -23.95 -11.71 4.46
CA SER A 2 -23.20 -11.50 3.22
C SER A 2 -22.33 -10.26 3.41
N GLY A 3 -21.01 -10.45 3.49
CA GLY A 3 -20.05 -9.35 3.59
C GLY A 3 -20.08 -8.50 2.33
N TYR A 4 -20.96 -7.50 2.30
CA TYR A 4 -21.04 -6.55 1.21
C TYR A 4 -19.76 -5.71 1.23
N ARG A 5 -18.90 -5.90 0.22
CA ARG A 5 -17.74 -5.03 0.02
C ARG A 5 -18.21 -3.80 -0.76
N PRO A 6 -18.05 -2.58 -0.22
CA PRO A 6 -18.46 -1.38 -0.93
C PRO A 6 -17.70 -1.25 -2.26
N SER A 7 -18.35 -0.71 -3.29
CA SER A 7 -17.70 -0.38 -4.56
C SER A 7 -16.71 0.76 -4.38
N TYR A 8 -15.69 0.82 -5.25
CA TYR A 8 -14.74 1.92 -5.25
C TYR A 8 -15.36 3.18 -5.83
N THR A 9 -15.21 4.30 -5.12
CA THR A 9 -15.64 5.63 -5.53
C THR A 9 -14.55 6.38 -6.27
N ILE A 10 -14.94 7.36 -7.10
CA ILE A 10 -13.98 8.25 -7.78
C ILE A 10 -13.13 9.03 -6.76
N SER A 11 -13.71 9.37 -5.62
CA SER A 11 -13.00 10.04 -4.51
C SER A 11 -11.88 9.18 -3.93
N GLU A 12 -12.10 7.87 -3.75
CA GLU A 12 -11.04 6.94 -3.33
C GLU A 12 -9.93 6.84 -4.38
N ASP A 13 -10.30 6.73 -5.67
CA ASP A 13 -9.33 6.67 -6.76
C ASP A 13 -8.46 7.94 -6.81
N LYS A 14 -9.06 9.11 -6.58
CA LYS A 14 -8.33 10.40 -6.47
C LYS A 14 -7.36 10.41 -5.29
N ARG A 15 -7.76 9.89 -4.13
CA ARG A 15 -6.86 9.81 -2.96
C ARG A 15 -5.66 8.92 -3.26
N ILE A 16 -5.88 7.78 -3.93
CA ILE A 16 -4.80 6.89 -4.35
C ILE A 16 -3.83 7.63 -5.28
N LEU A 17 -4.35 8.34 -6.29
CA LEU A 17 -3.53 9.08 -7.24
C LEU A 17 -2.74 10.21 -6.57
N ARG A 18 -3.40 11.02 -5.73
CA ARG A 18 -2.77 12.15 -5.02
C ARG A 18 -1.65 11.66 -4.11
N TYR A 19 -1.87 10.60 -3.35
CA TYR A 19 -0.82 10.02 -2.51
C TYR A 19 0.44 9.61 -3.30
N ILE A 20 0.26 9.04 -4.49
CA ILE A 20 1.38 8.61 -5.34
C ILE A 20 2.12 9.82 -5.93
N LEU A 21 1.38 10.84 -6.37
CA LEU A 21 1.92 12.03 -7.02
C LEU A 21 2.58 12.98 -6.02
N ASP A 22 1.92 13.26 -4.91
CA ASP A 22 2.40 14.21 -3.90
C ASP A 22 3.67 13.71 -3.19
N GLY A 23 3.86 12.39 -3.12
CA GLY A 23 5.02 11.76 -2.51
C GLY A 23 6.10 11.30 -3.50
N ASP A 24 5.98 11.65 -4.79
CA ASP A 24 6.89 11.20 -5.85
C ASP A 24 7.13 9.67 -5.85
N TYR A 25 6.13 8.89 -5.41
CA TYR A 25 6.23 7.44 -5.26
C TYR A 25 6.02 6.67 -6.56
N ILE A 26 5.92 7.39 -7.68
CA ILE A 26 5.85 6.93 -9.06
C ILE A 26 6.71 5.67 -9.33
N PRO A 27 8.03 5.63 -9.06
CA PRO A 27 8.83 4.41 -9.28
C PRO A 27 8.48 3.26 -8.32
N GLN A 28 7.95 3.55 -7.14
CA GLN A 28 7.62 2.56 -6.11
C GLN A 28 6.25 1.89 -6.32
N VAL A 29 5.42 2.43 -7.23
CA VAL A 29 4.13 1.87 -7.64
C VAL A 29 4.25 0.42 -8.13
N MET A 30 5.39 0.05 -8.71
CA MET A 30 5.68 -1.33 -9.15
C MET A 30 5.85 -2.30 -7.98
N GLY A 31 6.40 -1.82 -6.86
CA GLY A 31 6.65 -2.61 -5.64
C GLY A 31 5.39 -2.90 -4.83
N ASN A 32 5.56 -3.63 -3.71
CA ASN A 32 4.49 -3.83 -2.72
C ASN A 32 4.59 -2.88 -1.52
N SER A 33 5.78 -2.29 -1.29
CA SER A 33 6.05 -1.45 -0.12
C SER A 33 5.15 -0.23 -0.06
N LEU A 34 4.98 0.48 -1.18
CA LEU A 34 4.10 1.65 -1.29
C LEU A 34 2.66 1.32 -0.90
N TRP A 35 2.10 0.23 -1.42
CA TRP A 35 0.70 -0.15 -1.16
C TRP A 35 0.46 -0.53 0.30
N LYS A 36 1.43 -1.21 0.92
CA LYS A 36 1.37 -1.53 2.36
C LYS A 36 1.46 -0.27 3.21
N GLN A 37 2.29 0.69 2.80
CA GLN A 37 2.38 1.99 3.46
C GLN A 37 1.05 2.75 3.36
N MET A 38 0.43 2.78 2.18
CA MET A 38 -0.90 3.40 2.01
C MET A 38 -2.01 2.78 2.87
N GLU A 39 -1.95 1.46 3.08
CA GLU A 39 -2.87 0.76 3.98
C GLU A 39 -2.62 1.15 5.44
N ASN A 40 -1.34 1.19 5.87
CA ASN A 40 -0.96 1.65 7.21
C ASN A 40 -1.39 3.10 7.47
N ASP A 41 -1.26 3.95 6.46
CA ASP A 41 -1.67 5.36 6.50
C ASP A 41 -3.20 5.53 6.38
N ASN A 42 -3.95 4.44 6.19
CA ASN A 42 -5.40 4.41 6.10
C ASN A 42 -6.00 5.39 5.06
N ILE A 43 -5.33 5.53 3.90
CA ILE A 43 -5.77 6.44 2.82
C ILE A 43 -7.19 6.12 2.33
N CYS A 44 -7.52 4.83 2.23
CA CYS A 44 -8.86 4.33 1.96
C CYS A 44 -9.25 3.36 3.08
N PRO A 45 -10.14 3.76 4.01
CA PRO A 45 -10.56 2.89 5.11
C PRO A 45 -11.21 1.61 4.57
N GLU A 46 -11.03 0.50 5.30
CA GLU A 46 -11.58 -0.84 4.96
C GLU A 46 -11.03 -1.48 3.68
N ARG A 47 -10.07 -0.84 2.99
CA ARG A 47 -9.40 -1.39 1.82
C ARG A 47 -8.06 -1.98 2.20
N THR A 48 -7.77 -3.16 1.68
CA THR A 48 -6.45 -3.76 1.86
C THR A 48 -5.47 -3.29 0.79
N TRP A 49 -4.17 -3.36 1.08
CA TRP A 49 -3.13 -3.00 0.11
C TRP A 49 -3.24 -3.77 -1.21
N GLN A 50 -3.65 -5.05 -1.18
CA GLN A 50 -3.88 -5.82 -2.41
C GLN A 50 -5.02 -5.23 -3.25
N SER A 51 -6.09 -4.79 -2.58
CA SER A 51 -7.26 -4.19 -3.22
C SER A 51 -6.90 -2.87 -3.88
N LEU A 52 -6.14 -2.01 -3.20
CA LEU A 52 -5.64 -0.73 -3.72
C LEU A 52 -4.75 -0.94 -4.95
N LYS A 53 -3.77 -1.84 -4.86
CA LYS A 53 -2.89 -2.16 -5.98
C LYS A 53 -3.66 -2.68 -7.19
N ASN A 54 -4.62 -3.59 -6.98
CA ASN A 54 -5.44 -4.14 -8.04
C ASN A 54 -6.36 -3.09 -8.66
N ARG A 55 -6.98 -2.23 -7.84
CA ARG A 55 -7.83 -1.12 -8.29
C ARG A 55 -7.06 -0.17 -9.18
N PHE A 56 -5.86 0.23 -8.74
CA PHE A 56 -4.99 1.09 -9.50
C PHE A 56 -4.66 0.48 -10.88
N ARG A 57 -4.13 -0.75 -10.90
CA ARG A 57 -3.70 -1.41 -12.13
C ARG A 57 -4.85 -1.68 -13.12
N ARG A 58 -6.02 -2.09 -12.64
CA ARG A 58 -7.13 -2.55 -13.52
C ARG A 58 -8.11 -1.46 -13.91
N HIS A 59 -8.30 -0.44 -13.06
CA HIS A 59 -9.35 0.56 -13.26
C HIS A 59 -8.79 1.96 -13.43
N ILE A 60 -7.91 2.40 -12.52
CA ILE A 60 -7.39 3.77 -12.54
C ILE A 60 -6.46 3.97 -13.74
N MET A 61 -5.53 3.03 -13.97
CA MET A 61 -4.54 3.11 -15.04
C MET A 61 -5.12 3.24 -16.45
N PRO A 62 -6.01 2.35 -16.93
CA PRO A 62 -6.61 2.51 -18.24
C PRO A 62 -7.49 3.76 -18.35
N CYS A 63 -7.95 4.30 -17.21
CA CYS A 63 -8.85 5.45 -17.17
C CYS A 63 -8.13 6.77 -16.82
N VAL A 64 -6.81 6.81 -16.68
CA VAL A 64 -6.07 8.02 -16.23
C VAL A 64 -6.26 9.24 -17.16
N THR A 65 -6.59 8.99 -18.43
CA THR A 65 -6.90 10.04 -19.41
C THR A 65 -8.24 10.74 -19.14
N ARG A 66 -9.12 10.15 -18.33
CA ARG A 66 -10.45 10.70 -18.06
C ARG A 66 -10.36 12.04 -17.32
N PRO A 67 -11.21 13.01 -17.68
CA PRO A 67 -11.23 14.33 -17.02
C PRO A 67 -11.74 14.26 -15.58
N GLU A 68 -12.48 13.21 -15.22
CA GLU A 68 -13.05 12.96 -13.88
C GLU A 68 -12.00 13.03 -12.75
N TYR A 69 -10.77 12.60 -13.03
CA TYR A 69 -9.69 12.55 -12.06
C TYR A 69 -9.01 13.90 -11.80
N GLN A 70 -9.28 14.92 -12.62
CA GLN A 70 -8.72 16.28 -12.47
C GLN A 70 -7.19 16.24 -12.30
N LEU A 71 -6.53 15.46 -13.17
CA LEU A 71 -5.08 15.35 -13.25
C LEU A 71 -4.53 16.34 -14.27
N GLU A 72 -3.43 16.99 -13.91
CA GLU A 72 -2.66 17.86 -14.80
C GLU A 72 -2.00 17.06 -15.93
N LEU A 73 -1.66 17.76 -17.01
CA LEU A 73 -1.05 17.13 -18.20
C LEU A 73 0.25 16.39 -17.84
N HIS A 74 1.10 17.02 -17.03
CA HIS A 74 2.37 16.45 -16.59
C HIS A 74 2.20 15.20 -15.71
N GLU A 75 1.24 15.20 -14.78
CA GLU A 75 0.93 14.06 -13.92
C GLU A 75 0.52 12.82 -14.75
N LYS A 76 -0.31 13.05 -15.79
CA LYS A 76 -0.73 11.99 -16.71
C LYS A 76 0.45 11.40 -17.48
N GLU A 77 1.41 12.24 -17.86
CA GLU A 77 2.60 11.81 -18.60
C GLU A 77 3.54 10.98 -17.72
N LEU A 78 3.77 11.40 -16.46
CA LEU A 78 4.55 10.64 -15.50
C LEU A 78 3.96 9.24 -15.26
N LEU A 79 2.63 9.15 -15.08
CA LEU A 79 1.96 7.86 -14.88
C LEU A 79 2.04 6.95 -16.12
N LYS A 80 1.96 7.52 -17.32
CA LYS A 80 2.12 6.76 -18.58
C LYS A 80 3.55 6.25 -18.78
N ALA A 81 4.56 7.04 -18.40
CA ALA A 81 5.96 6.70 -18.59
C ALA A 81 6.38 5.42 -17.84
N ILE A 82 5.82 5.17 -16.64
CA ILE A 82 6.10 3.94 -15.88
C ILE A 82 5.45 2.70 -16.53
N LEU A 83 4.31 2.90 -17.21
CA LEU A 83 3.46 1.82 -17.72
C LEU A 83 3.83 1.36 -19.12
N GLN A 84 4.59 2.15 -19.87
CA GLN A 84 5.25 1.67 -21.07
C GLN A 84 6.53 0.98 -20.62
N PRO A 85 6.57 -0.35 -20.41
CA PRO A 85 7.85 -1.01 -20.48
C PRO A 85 8.40 -0.62 -21.85
N SER A 86 9.62 -0.11 -21.86
CA SER A 86 10.34 0.10 -23.09
C SER A 86 10.16 -1.17 -23.92
N VAL A 87 9.48 -1.03 -25.07
CA VAL A 87 10.02 -1.67 -26.24
C VAL A 87 11.49 -1.30 -26.18
N THR A 88 12.30 -2.31 -25.89
CA THR A 88 13.74 -2.22 -25.85
C THR A 88 14.16 -1.24 -26.93
N HIS A 89 14.84 -0.15 -26.59
CA HIS A 89 15.81 0.35 -27.55
C HIS A 89 16.75 -0.82 -27.72
N PHE A 90 16.54 -1.57 -28.81
CA PHE A 90 17.55 -2.49 -29.28
C PHE A 90 18.79 -1.62 -29.42
N CYS A 91 19.83 -1.90 -28.62
CA CYS A 91 21.13 -1.36 -28.90
C CYS A 91 21.54 -1.97 -30.24
N GLU A 92 21.21 -1.31 -31.35
CA GLU A 92 21.63 -1.73 -32.70
C GLU A 92 23.16 -1.71 -32.85
N THR A 93 23.90 -1.30 -31.81
CA THR A 93 25.36 -1.30 -31.77
C THR A 93 26.00 -2.32 -30.83
N CYS A 94 25.26 -3.26 -30.21
CA CYS A 94 25.91 -4.25 -29.36
C CYS A 94 25.31 -5.68 -29.43
N HIS A 95 25.69 -6.41 -30.49
CA HIS A 95 25.59 -7.88 -30.58
C HIS A 95 26.48 -8.58 -29.55
N LYS A 96 26.00 -8.78 -28.32
CA LYS A 96 26.54 -9.84 -27.45
C LYS A 96 25.40 -10.72 -26.90
N PRO A 97 25.47 -12.05 -27.09
CA PRO A 97 24.46 -12.96 -26.56
C PRO A 97 24.63 -13.08 -25.04
N LEU A 98 23.60 -12.65 -24.30
CA LEU A 98 23.44 -12.98 -22.88
C LEU A 98 23.11 -14.47 -22.78
N LYS A 99 24.09 -15.25 -22.29
CA LYS A 99 23.93 -16.67 -21.99
C LYS A 99 23.03 -16.81 -20.76
N ASN A 100 21.75 -17.11 -20.96
CA ASN A 100 20.89 -17.61 -19.90
C ASN A 100 21.38 -19.01 -19.51
N LYS A 101 21.90 -19.18 -18.30
CA LYS A 101 22.03 -20.50 -17.68
C LYS A 101 20.74 -20.80 -16.90
N PRO A 102 20.06 -21.92 -17.15
CA PRO A 102 18.94 -22.36 -16.32
C PRO A 102 19.47 -22.87 -14.97
N ALA A 103 18.92 -22.36 -13.88
CA ALA A 103 19.10 -22.94 -12.55
C ALA A 103 18.27 -24.23 -12.48
N THR A 104 18.86 -25.34 -12.91
CA THR A 104 18.29 -26.68 -12.75
C THR A 104 18.68 -27.25 -11.38
N SER A 105 17.66 -27.46 -10.56
CA SER A 105 17.42 -28.64 -9.71
C SER A 105 18.65 -29.41 -9.23
N LYS A 106 18.98 -29.29 -7.93
CA LYS A 106 19.74 -30.30 -7.20
C LYS A 106 18.76 -31.14 -6.37
N THR A 107 18.48 -32.32 -6.91
CA THR A 107 18.03 -33.51 -6.17
C THR A 107 19.03 -33.82 -5.05
N ARG A 108 18.53 -34.25 -3.89
CA ARG A 108 19.32 -34.95 -2.88
C ARG A 108 18.61 -36.26 -2.60
N ASP A 109 19.31 -37.31 -2.97
CA ASP A 109 18.94 -38.70 -2.83
C ASP A 109 18.84 -39.11 -1.35
N ILE A 110 17.92 -40.05 -1.14
CA ILE A 110 17.70 -40.83 0.08
C ILE A 110 18.59 -42.08 -0.05
N ASP A 111 19.49 -42.32 0.90
CA ASP A 111 19.80 -43.68 1.35
C ASP A 111 20.31 -43.68 2.80
N SER A 112 20.09 -44.79 3.47
CA SER A 112 20.06 -45.06 4.91
C SER A 112 21.35 -45.75 5.41
N SER A 113 21.41 -45.93 6.74
CA SER A 113 22.31 -46.84 7.49
C SER A 113 23.77 -46.37 7.64
N SER A 114 24.46 -46.49 8.77
CA SER A 114 24.22 -46.94 10.15
C SER A 114 25.52 -46.64 10.92
N THR A 115 25.43 -46.39 12.24
CA THR A 115 26.28 -46.88 13.36
C THR A 115 26.34 -45.86 14.51
N ASP A 116 25.52 -46.13 15.53
CA ASP A 116 25.79 -46.24 16.98
C ASP A 116 26.59 -45.19 17.79
N GLU A 117 25.95 -44.79 18.90
CA GLU A 117 26.48 -44.57 20.26
C GLU A 117 27.64 -43.57 20.47
N GLU A 118 27.36 -42.40 21.05
CA GLU A 118 27.51 -42.21 22.51
C GLU A 118 27.06 -40.82 22.99
N ASN A 119 26.57 -40.88 24.22
CA ASN A 119 26.04 -39.87 25.13
C ASN A 119 27.02 -38.71 25.45
N CYS A 120 26.50 -37.49 25.64
CA CYS A 120 26.82 -36.72 26.86
C CYS A 120 25.81 -35.59 27.09
N ALA A 121 25.03 -35.73 28.15
CA ALA A 121 24.25 -34.65 28.75
C ALA A 121 25.16 -33.50 29.24
N THR A 122 24.73 -32.26 29.08
CA THR A 122 24.64 -31.29 30.20
C THR A 122 24.15 -29.91 29.75
N LYS A 123 23.06 -29.48 30.42
CA LYS A 123 22.85 -28.15 31.02
C LYS A 123 22.92 -26.89 30.12
N SER A 124 21.74 -26.24 30.07
CA SER A 124 21.51 -24.93 30.73
C SER A 124 21.43 -23.67 29.87
N HIS A 125 20.45 -22.85 30.27
CA HIS A 125 20.27 -21.41 30.09
C HIS A 125 19.52 -20.96 28.82
N ARG A 126 18.22 -20.57 28.95
CA ARG A 126 17.73 -19.23 29.38
C ARG A 126 17.84 -18.25 28.20
N LYS A 127 16.78 -17.67 27.63
CA LYS A 127 15.72 -16.91 28.30
C LYS A 127 14.61 -16.57 27.30
N SER A 128 13.37 -16.73 27.74
CA SER A 128 12.16 -16.09 27.25
C SER A 128 12.23 -14.57 27.41
N ASN A 129 11.64 -13.82 26.48
CA ASN A 129 11.15 -12.46 26.71
C ASN A 129 9.68 -12.39 26.33
N THR A 130 8.86 -12.25 27.36
CA THR A 130 7.43 -11.95 27.34
C THR A 130 7.20 -10.59 28.01
N VAL A 131 6.06 -9.97 27.69
CA VAL A 131 5.33 -8.92 28.43
C VAL A 131 5.91 -7.50 28.25
N THR A 132 5.15 -6.51 27.81
CA THR A 132 4.12 -5.88 28.65
C THR A 132 3.05 -5.12 27.87
N GLU A 133 1.81 -5.52 28.14
CA GLU A 133 0.58 -4.75 28.04
C GLU A 133 0.58 -3.69 29.16
N ALA A 134 0.27 -2.43 28.85
CA ALA A 134 -0.04 -1.41 29.85
C ALA A 134 -1.24 -0.57 29.41
N LYS A 135 -2.32 -0.76 30.14
CA LYS A 135 -3.65 -0.15 30.05
C LYS A 135 -3.76 0.97 31.09
N ARG A 136 -4.13 2.19 30.68
CA ARG A 136 -4.67 3.28 31.56
C ARG A 136 -5.41 4.28 30.64
N LYS A 137 -6.74 4.22 30.54
CA LYS A 137 -7.80 4.90 31.33
C LYS A 137 -7.82 6.44 31.23
N LYS A 138 -8.85 6.97 30.53
CA LYS A 138 -9.85 8.05 30.85
C LYS A 138 -9.40 9.09 31.91
N THR A 139 -9.58 10.42 31.78
CA THR A 139 -10.85 11.20 31.73
C THR A 139 -10.55 12.73 31.66
N THR A 140 -11.57 13.55 31.33
CA THR A 140 -11.85 14.98 31.71
C THR A 140 -11.01 16.11 31.09
N GLU A 141 -11.55 16.95 30.21
CA GLU A 141 -12.48 18.11 30.38
C GLU A 141 -11.74 19.46 30.40
N LYS A 142 -12.07 20.31 29.42
CA LYS A 142 -12.13 21.79 29.42
C LYS A 142 -12.56 22.19 28.00
N SER A 143 -13.85 22.45 27.76
CA SER A 143 -14.51 23.75 27.98
C SER A 143 -13.64 24.92 27.52
N VAL A 144 -13.92 25.37 26.30
CA VAL A 144 -14.03 26.80 26.02
C VAL A 144 -15.33 26.96 25.23
N ASP A 145 -16.34 27.39 25.96
CA ASP A 145 -17.60 27.89 25.45
C ASP A 145 -17.39 29.16 24.61
N ASN A 146 -18.34 29.38 23.70
CA ASN A 146 -18.60 30.62 22.94
C ASN A 146 -17.64 30.85 21.77
N PHE A 147 -18.09 31.08 20.53
CA PHE A 147 -18.98 32.17 20.13
C PHE A 147 -19.12 32.03 18.59
N PHE A 148 -20.23 31.58 18.00
CA PHE A 148 -21.20 32.44 17.32
C PHE A 148 -22.42 31.61 16.91
N THR A 149 -23.39 31.50 17.80
CA THR A 149 -24.79 31.27 17.42
C THR A 149 -25.35 32.66 17.13
N LEU A 150 -25.58 33.01 15.86
CA LEU A 150 -26.48 34.11 15.52
C LEU A 150 -27.68 33.51 14.80
N ASP A 151 -28.67 33.18 15.62
CA ASP A 151 -30.05 32.92 15.22
C ASP A 151 -30.85 34.23 15.38
N MET A 152 -31.75 34.44 14.42
CA MET A 152 -32.99 35.23 14.46
C MET A 152 -33.05 36.55 15.25
N THR A 153 -33.21 37.65 14.51
CA THR A 153 -34.29 38.59 14.80
C THR A 153 -35.18 38.71 13.57
N ASP A 154 -36.38 38.15 13.72
CA ASP A 154 -37.58 38.41 12.94
C ASP A 154 -38.31 39.64 13.53
N SER A 155 -39.15 40.26 12.70
CA SER A 155 -40.18 41.28 13.03
C SER A 155 -39.73 42.73 13.29
N SER A 156 -40.05 43.63 12.35
CA SER A 156 -41.26 44.47 12.47
C SER A 156 -41.39 45.50 11.33
N ASP A 157 -42.50 45.39 10.62
CA ASP A 157 -43.34 46.42 10.00
C ASP A 157 -43.04 47.88 10.41
N THR A 158 -42.97 48.80 9.44
CA THR A 158 -43.40 50.21 9.61
C THR A 158 -43.53 50.93 8.25
N SER A 159 -44.80 51.23 7.91
CA SER A 159 -45.35 52.28 7.02
C SER A 159 -45.17 52.16 5.49
#